data_AF-A0A920VSH7-F1
#
_entry.id   AF-A0A920VSH7-F1
#
_cell.length_a   1.000
_cell.length_b   1.000
_cell.length_c   1.000
_cell.angle_alpha   90.00
_cell.angle_beta   90.00
_cell.angle_gamma   90.00
#
_symmetry.space_group_name_H-M   'P 1'
#
loop_
_entity.id
_entity.type
_entity.pdbx_description
1 polymer ?
#
loop_
_entity_poly.entity_id
_entity_poly.type
_entity_poly.pdbx_seq_one_letter_code
_entity_poly.pdbx_strand_id
1 'polypeptide(L)'
;MAIASKQVNPLAHSAAYSFSRDGYSYERAAQAKIAASEKISALCWTAHQCHGAIGFTWEHDLHLYTRRALAWKTDYGDANFHKSNLADAMGL
;
A
#
# COMPACT_ATOMS: atom_id res chain seq x y z
N MET A 1 13.40 -1.46 -4.17
CA MET A 1 12.07 -0.97 -4.61
C MET A 1 11.35 -1.95 -5.55
N ALA A 2 11.99 -2.49 -6.60
CA ALA A 2 11.32 -3.36 -7.58
C ALA A 2 10.63 -4.62 -6.99
N ILE A 3 11.22 -5.27 -5.98
CA ILE A 3 10.63 -6.48 -5.36
C ILE A 3 9.31 -6.16 -4.65
N ALA A 4 9.26 -5.07 -3.87
CA ALA A 4 8.04 -4.67 -3.18
C ALA A 4 6.92 -4.32 -4.17
N SER A 5 7.24 -3.61 -5.27
CA SER A 5 6.26 -3.35 -6.33
C SER A 5 5.76 -4.65 -6.98
N LYS A 6 6.65 -5.61 -7.27
CA LYS A 6 6.27 -6.92 -7.80
C LYS A 6 5.35 -7.72 -6.86
N GLN A 7 5.44 -7.51 -5.55
CA GLN A 7 4.56 -8.16 -4.58
C GLN A 7 3.19 -7.48 -4.48
N VAL A 8 3.13 -6.15 -4.57
CA VAL A 8 1.89 -5.37 -4.39
C VAL A 8 1.04 -5.31 -5.66
N ASN A 9 1.68 -5.08 -6.82
CA ASN A 9 0.98 -4.91 -8.10
C ASN A 9 0.05 -6.07 -8.49
N PRO A 10 0.42 -7.36 -8.38
CA PRO A 10 -0.47 -8.45 -8.77
C PRO A 10 -1.70 -8.54 -7.88
N LEU A 11 -1.59 -8.21 -6.58
CA LEU A 11 -2.72 -8.20 -5.66
C LEU A 11 -3.70 -7.07 -6.01
N ALA A 12 -3.18 -5.87 -6.29
CA ALA A 12 -3.99 -4.74 -6.75
C ALA A 12 -4.68 -5.04 -8.10
N HIS A 13 -3.95 -5.62 -9.05
CA HIS A 13 -4.50 -6.01 -10.35
C HIS A 13 -5.57 -7.10 -10.22
N SER A 14 -5.33 -8.11 -9.38
CA SER A 14 -6.30 -9.18 -9.11
C SER A 14 -7.60 -8.63 -8.50
N ALA A 15 -7.50 -7.72 -7.53
CA ALA A 15 -8.66 -7.07 -6.93
C ALA A 15 -9.46 -6.24 -7.95
N ALA A 16 -8.77 -5.45 -8.79
CA ALA A 16 -9.42 -4.67 -9.84
C ALA A 16 -10.07 -5.56 -10.91
N TYR A 17 -9.40 -6.65 -11.29
CA TYR A 17 -9.93 -7.63 -12.25
C TYR A 17 -11.15 -8.36 -11.72
N SER A 18 -11.14 -8.80 -10.45
CA SER A 18 -12.33 -9.40 -9.84
C SER A 18 -13.48 -8.41 -9.73
N PHE A 19 -13.18 -7.13 -9.44
CA PHE A 19 -14.20 -6.09 -9.35
C PHE A 19 -14.93 -5.91 -10.69
N SER A 20 -14.21 -5.90 -11.82
CA SER A 20 -14.83 -5.73 -13.13
C SER A 20 -15.58 -6.97 -13.63
N ARG A 21 -15.14 -8.18 -13.23
CA ARG A 21 -15.72 -9.45 -13.70
C ARG A 21 -16.85 -9.96 -12.82
N ASP A 22 -16.64 -9.98 -11.52
CA ASP A 22 -17.48 -10.67 -10.53
C ASP A 22 -18.11 -9.68 -9.52
N GLY A 23 -17.74 -8.39 -9.59
CA GLY A 23 -18.16 -7.37 -8.63
C GLY A 23 -17.24 -7.28 -7.41
N TYR A 24 -17.66 -6.50 -6.42
CA TYR A 24 -16.84 -6.21 -5.25
C TYR A 24 -16.54 -7.45 -4.40
N SER A 25 -15.24 -7.68 -4.14
CA SER A 25 -14.72 -8.68 -3.21
C SER A 25 -13.90 -8.00 -2.12
N TYR A 26 -14.44 -7.99 -0.90
CA TYR A 26 -13.75 -7.41 0.27
C TYR A 26 -12.38 -8.06 0.48
N GLU A 27 -12.30 -9.39 0.38
CA GLU A 27 -11.08 -10.16 0.66
C GLU A 27 -9.92 -9.74 -0.24
N ARG A 28 -10.16 -9.64 -1.56
CA ARG A 28 -9.14 -9.25 -2.53
C ARG A 28 -8.73 -7.78 -2.34
N ALA A 29 -9.68 -6.90 -2.07
CA ALA A 29 -9.40 -5.50 -1.78
C ALA A 29 -8.55 -5.36 -0.49
N ALA A 30 -8.91 -6.08 0.56
CA ALA A 30 -8.19 -6.11 1.83
C ALA A 30 -6.76 -6.66 1.66
N GLN A 31 -6.58 -7.76 0.94
CA GLN A 31 -5.25 -8.32 0.66
C GLN A 31 -4.34 -7.32 -0.07
N ALA A 32 -4.86 -6.65 -1.10
CA ALA A 32 -4.13 -5.63 -1.83
C ALA A 32 -3.76 -4.44 -0.91
N LYS A 33 -4.70 -3.98 -0.09
CA LYS A 33 -4.51 -2.89 0.86
C LYS A 33 -3.46 -3.21 1.93
N ILE A 34 -3.49 -4.42 2.50
CA ILE A 34 -2.51 -4.89 3.49
C ILE A 34 -1.11 -4.86 2.86
N ALA A 35 -0.94 -5.50 1.71
CA ALA A 35 0.35 -5.60 1.05
C ALA A 35 0.94 -4.21 0.72
N ALA A 36 0.12 -3.29 0.19
CA ALA A 36 0.55 -1.92 -0.08
C ALA A 36 0.96 -1.18 1.21
N SER A 37 0.12 -1.26 2.25
CA SER A 37 0.29 -0.52 3.50
C SER A 37 1.53 -0.97 4.30
N GLU A 38 1.86 -2.25 4.26
CA GLU A 38 3.06 -2.77 4.92
C GLU A 38 4.36 -2.32 4.25
N LYS A 39 4.35 -2.17 2.92
CA LYS A 39 5.57 -1.86 2.15
C LYS A 39 5.82 -0.36 2.00
N ILE A 40 4.78 0.47 2.06
CA ILE A 40 4.86 1.88 1.66
C ILE A 40 5.86 2.70 2.50
N SER A 41 5.95 2.46 3.81
CA SER A 41 6.88 3.20 4.70
C SER A 41 8.34 2.91 4.33
N ALA A 42 8.69 1.64 4.08
CA ALA A 42 10.05 1.25 3.68
C ALA A 42 10.41 1.77 2.28
N LEU A 43 9.44 1.83 1.37
CA LEU A 43 9.62 2.41 0.04
C LEU A 43 9.90 3.92 0.11
N CYS A 44 9.11 4.67 0.88
CA CYS A 44 9.36 6.10 1.09
C CYS A 44 10.74 6.34 1.69
N TRP A 45 11.12 5.57 2.71
CA TRP A 45 12.44 5.65 3.31
C TRP A 45 13.57 5.40 2.29
N THR A 46 13.45 4.32 1.52
CA THR A 46 14.44 3.99 0.48
C THR A 46 14.55 5.11 -0.56
N ALA A 47 13.42 5.70 -0.97
CA ALA A 47 13.42 6.82 -1.90
C ALA A 47 14.17 8.03 -1.32
N HIS A 48 13.95 8.37 -0.05
CA HIS A 48 14.70 9.44 0.61
C HIS A 48 16.20 9.14 0.67
N GLN A 49 16.59 7.90 0.96
CA GLN A 49 18.00 7.50 0.95
C GLN A 49 18.66 7.64 -0.44
N CYS A 50 17.94 7.38 -1.53
CA CYS A 50 18.46 7.56 -2.88
C CYS A 50 18.68 9.03 -3.27
N HIS A 51 17.87 9.95 -2.73
CA HIS A 51 17.97 11.39 -3.04
C HIS A 51 18.86 12.15 -2.03
N GLY A 52 19.02 11.62 -0.81
CA GLY A 52 19.71 12.32 0.26
C GLY A 52 18.92 13.53 0.77
N ALA A 53 19.64 14.56 1.22
CA ALA A 53 19.04 15.73 1.87
C ALA A 53 18.01 16.45 0.98
N ILE A 54 18.24 16.55 -0.34
CA ILE A 54 17.31 17.22 -1.27
C ILE A 54 15.91 16.58 -1.26
N GLY A 55 15.81 15.29 -0.96
CA GLY A 55 14.54 14.60 -0.85
C GLY A 55 13.64 15.12 0.28
N PHE A 56 14.20 15.88 1.23
CA PHE A 56 13.50 16.49 2.36
C PHE A 56 13.23 17.98 2.18
N THR A 57 13.74 18.60 1.12
CA THR A 57 13.62 20.04 0.87
C THR A 57 12.56 20.34 -0.19
N TRP A 58 12.27 21.63 -0.43
CA TRP A 58 11.21 22.07 -1.35
C TRP A 58 11.63 22.03 -2.82
N GLU A 59 12.92 21.88 -3.10
CA GLU A 59 13.50 21.76 -4.44
C GLU A 59 13.21 20.39 -5.07
N HIS A 60 12.76 19.40 -4.29
CA HIS A 60 12.36 18.09 -4.79
C HIS A 60 11.04 17.61 -4.17
N ASP A 61 10.10 17.19 -5.00
CA ASP A 61 8.73 16.85 -4.59
C ASP A 61 8.58 15.54 -3.80
N LEU A 62 9.66 14.81 -3.53
CA LEU A 62 9.62 13.51 -2.85
C LEU A 62 8.87 13.59 -1.50
N HIS A 63 9.11 14.64 -0.73
CA HIS A 63 8.45 14.85 0.56
C HIS A 63 6.92 15.01 0.44
N LEU A 64 6.38 15.48 -0.71
CA LEU A 64 4.95 15.52 -0.98
C LEU A 64 4.38 14.11 -1.19
N TYR A 65 5.09 13.28 -1.97
CA TYR A 65 4.70 11.89 -2.21
C TYR A 65 4.77 11.05 -0.94
N THR A 66 5.81 11.22 -0.11
CA THR A 66 5.93 10.53 1.18
C THR A 66 4.74 10.85 2.09
N ARG A 67 4.37 12.12 2.25
CA ARG A 67 3.21 12.52 3.07
C ARG A 67 1.92 11.89 2.58
N ARG A 68 1.68 11.92 1.26
CA ARG A 68 0.49 11.32 0.62
C ARG A 68 0.44 9.81 0.84
N ALA A 69 1.56 9.14 0.61
CA ALA A 69 1.68 7.69 0.72
C ALA A 69 1.46 7.21 2.16
N LEU A 70 1.96 7.96 3.15
CA LEU A 70 1.71 7.67 4.56
C LEU A 70 0.26 7.95 4.97
N ALA A 71 -0.40 8.98 4.42
CA ALA A 71 -1.82 9.19 4.64
C ALA A 71 -2.67 8.03 4.08
N TRP A 72 -2.38 7.59 2.85
CA TRP A 72 -3.06 6.44 2.24
C TRP A 72 -2.83 5.12 2.98
N LYS A 73 -1.73 4.98 3.73
CA LYS A 73 -1.48 3.79 4.55
C LYS A 73 -2.56 3.57 5.62
N THR A 74 -3.08 4.64 6.19
CA THR A 74 -4.06 4.61 7.29
C THR A 74 -5.49 4.89 6.82
N ASP A 75 -5.64 5.48 5.64
CA ASP A 75 -6.95 5.81 5.07
C ASP A 75 -7.79 4.54 4.80
N TYR A 76 -9.10 4.60 5.02
CA TYR A 76 -10.03 3.46 4.88
C TYR A 76 -9.69 2.19 5.69
N GLY A 77 -8.86 2.32 6.73
CA GLY A 77 -8.36 1.20 7.53
C GLY A 77 -6.89 0.90 7.23
N ASP A 78 -6.14 0.60 8.29
CA ASP A 78 -4.73 0.23 8.18
C ASP A 78 -4.55 -1.28 7.94
N ALA A 79 -3.29 -1.72 7.82
CA ALA A 79 -2.98 -3.12 7.57
C ALA A 79 -3.51 -4.06 8.68
N ASN A 80 -3.52 -3.62 9.94
CA ASN A 80 -3.97 -4.45 11.05
C ASN A 80 -5.49 -4.57 11.06
N PHE A 81 -6.20 -3.48 10.79
CA PHE A 81 -7.66 -3.48 10.62
C PHE A 81 -8.09 -4.51 9.57
N HIS A 82 -7.47 -4.48 8.39
CA HIS A 82 -7.82 -5.42 7.32
C HIS A 82 -7.40 -6.86 7.62
N LYS A 83 -6.28 -7.08 8.32
CA LYS A 83 -5.87 -8.42 8.78
C LYS A 83 -6.86 -8.99 9.78
N SER A 84 -7.32 -8.20 10.75
CA SER A 84 -8.32 -8.63 11.74
C SER A 84 -9.60 -9.06 11.05
N ASN A 85 -10.16 -8.21 10.18
CA ASN A 85 -11.40 -8.54 9.48
C ASN A 85 -11.27 -9.77 8.57
N LEU A 86 -10.09 -10.00 7.97
CA LEU A 86 -9.83 -11.22 7.20
C LEU A 86 -9.74 -12.46 8.10
N ALA A 87 -9.09 -12.35 9.26
CA ALA A 87 -9.04 -13.44 10.24
C ALA A 87 -10.44 -13.80 10.73
N ASP A 88 -11.23 -12.79 11.10
CA ASP A 88 -12.63 -12.96 11.51
C ASP A 88 -13.47 -13.65 10.42
N ALA A 89 -13.29 -13.25 9.16
CA ALA A 89 -13.98 -13.87 8.02
C ALA A 89 -13.55 -15.32 7.77
N MET A 90 -12.32 -15.68 8.15
CA MET A 90 -11.79 -17.04 8.07
C MET A 90 -12.10 -17.89 9.32
N GLY A 91 -12.69 -17.29 10.36
CA GLY A 91 -12.95 -17.94 11.65
C GLY A 91 -11.69 -18.22 12.47
N LEU A 92 -10.64 -17.41 12.29
CA LEU A 92 -9.37 -17.47 13.01
C LEU A 92 -9.30 -16.49 14.17
#